data_AF-Q1PZC1-F1
#
_entry.id   AF-Q1PZC1-F1
#
_cell.length_a   1.000
_cell.length_b   1.000
_cell.length_c   1.000
_cell.angle_alpha   90.00
_cell.angle_beta   90.00
_cell.angle_gamma   90.00
#
_symmetry.space_group_name_H-M   'P 1'
#
loop_
_entity.id
_entity.type
_entity.pdbx_description
1 polymer ?
#
loop_
_entity_poly.entity_id
_entity_poly.type
_entity_poly.pdbx_seq_one_letter_code
_entity_poly.pdbx_strand_id
1 'polypeptide(L)' 'MSVNNALIAKALELKPQDKIILIEALITSLDKPDPEISKKWIQEAEARLKAYRAGKTKGIPAEEVFR' A
#
# COMPACT_ATOMS: atom_id res chain seq x y z
N MET A 1 6.96 23.09 -4.52
CA MET A 1 7.90 22.09 -5.09
C MET A 1 7.76 22.16 -6.60
N SER A 2 8.84 22.51 -7.31
CA SER A 2 8.84 22.55 -8.78
C SER A 2 9.57 21.31 -9.28
N VAL A 3 8.88 20.48 -10.05
CA VAL A 3 9.51 19.36 -10.76
C VAL A 3 10.32 19.95 -11.92
N ASN A 4 11.55 19.49 -12.12
CA ASN A 4 12.40 20.02 -13.18
C ASN A 4 11.76 19.79 -14.57
N ASN A 5 11.45 20.87 -15.28
CA ASN A 5 10.82 20.81 -16.61
C ASN A 5 11.64 20.01 -17.63
N ALA A 6 12.97 20.01 -17.53
CA ALA A 6 13.83 19.22 -18.41
C ALA A 6 13.70 17.71 -18.15
N LEU A 7 13.42 17.31 -16.89
CA LEU A 7 13.15 15.91 -16.56
C LEU A 7 11.81 15.45 -17.13
N ILE A 8 10.78 16.31 -17.03
CA ILE A 8 9.46 16.03 -17.60
C ILE A 8 9.55 15.86 -19.12
N ALA A 9 10.24 16.78 -19.81
CA ALA A 9 10.42 16.70 -21.27
C ALA A 9 11.05 15.35 -21.69
N LYS A 10 12.12 14.92 -21.01
CA LYS A 10 12.76 13.61 -21.27
C LYS A 10 11.83 12.43 -21.02
N ALA A 11 11.04 12.46 -19.94
CA ALA A 11 10.07 11.42 -19.64
C ALA A 11 8.95 11.33 -20.70
N LEU A 12 8.56 12.48 -21.27
CA LEU A 12 7.55 12.55 -22.32
C LEU A 12 8.07 12.08 -23.70
N GLU A 13 9.38 12.12 -23.94
CA GLU A 13 10.01 11.59 -25.16
C GLU A 13 10.15 10.06 -25.18
N LEU A 14 9.99 9.40 -24.02
CA LEU A 14 10.08 7.94 -23.92
C LEU A 14 9.02 7.23 -24.79
N LYS A 15 9.38 6.04 -25.27
CA LYS A 15 8.43 5.13 -25.92
C LYS A 15 7.34 4.73 -24.92
N PRO A 16 6.12 4.36 -25.38
CA PRO A 16 5.04 3.99 -24.48
C PRO A 16 5.40 2.90 -23.46
N GLN A 17 6.18 1.90 -23.85
CA GLN A 17 6.63 0.81 -22.97
C GLN A 17 7.55 1.32 -21.85
N ASP A 18 8.54 2.15 -22.19
CA ASP A 18 9.49 2.72 -21.22
C ASP A 18 8.79 3.69 -20.25
N LYS A 19 7.75 4.39 -20.70
CA LYS A 19 6.91 5.23 -19.83
C LYS A 19 6.21 4.41 -18.76
N ILE A 20 5.64 3.26 -19.14
CA ILE A 20 4.95 2.37 -18.19
C ILE A 20 5.94 1.88 -17.14
N ILE A 21 7.12 1.41 -17.56
CA ILE A 21 8.17 0.95 -16.65
C ILE A 21 8.60 2.06 -15.69
N LEU A 22 8.78 3.29 -16.19
CA LEU A 22 9.14 4.44 -15.35
C LEU A 22 8.04 4.75 -14.32
N ILE A 23 6.77 4.76 -14.75
CA ILE A 23 5.63 5.00 -13.86
C ILE A 23 5.55 3.94 -12.77
N GLU A 24 5.68 2.65 -13.13
CA GLU A 24 5.67 1.55 -12.17
C GLU A 24 6.79 1.70 -11.13
N ALA A 25 8.03 1.96 -11.58
CA ALA A 25 9.15 2.18 -10.68
C ALA A 25 8.93 3.36 -9.73
N LEU A 26 8.33 4.46 -10.21
CA LEU A 26 7.98 5.60 -9.37
C LEU A 26 6.90 5.23 -8.35
N ILE A 27 5.83 4.54 -8.74
CA ILE A 27 4.77 4.09 -7.83
C ILE A 27 5.36 3.16 -6.77
N THR A 28 6.13 2.14 -7.16
CA THR A 28 6.81 1.23 -6.22
C THR A 28 7.74 1.96 -5.26
N SER A 29 8.37 3.06 -5.70
CA SER A 29 9.23 3.85 -4.81
C SER A 29 8.46 4.58 -3.70
N LEU A 30 7.19 4.92 -3.98
CA LEU A 30 6.28 5.59 -3.04
C LEU A 30 5.53 4.60 -2.15
N ASP A 31 5.27 3.39 -2.66
CA ASP A 31 4.61 2.30 -1.94
C ASP A 31 5.58 1.51 -1.05
N LYS A 32 6.39 2.23 -0.27
CA LYS A 32 7.26 1.64 0.75
C LYS A 32 6.54 1.74 2.08
N PRO A 33 5.96 0.64 2.60
CA PRO A 33 5.32 0.67 3.91
C PRO A 33 6.36 1.06 4.96
N ASP A 34 5.99 2.01 5.82
CA ASP A 34 6.82 2.40 6.95
C ASP A 34 6.95 1.17 7.89
N PRO A 35 8.19 0.68 8.14
CA PRO A 35 8.40 -0.51 8.96
C PRO A 35 7.79 -0.40 10.37
N GLU A 36 7.78 0.79 10.96
CA GLU A 36 7.20 1.02 12.28
C GLU A 36 5.67 0.95 12.23
N ILE A 37 5.06 1.47 11.16
CA ILE A 37 3.61 1.33 10.93
C ILE A 37 3.27 -0.16 10.71
N SER A 38 4.02 -0.87 9.87
CA SER A 38 3.82 -2.31 9.64
C SER A 38 3.91 -3.12 10.93
N LYS A 39 4.91 -2.82 11.78
CA LYS A 39 5.07 -3.48 13.08
C LYS A 39 3.86 -3.25 13.99
N LYS A 40 3.35 -2.01 14.07
CA LYS A 40 2.15 -1.69 14.85
C LYS A 40 0.90 -2.41 14.32
N TRP A 41 0.75 -2.49 13.00
CA TRP A 41 -0.34 -3.24 12.37
C TRP A 41 -0.30 -4.73 12.71
N ILE A 42 0.88 -5.36 12.67
CA ILE A 42 1.04 -6.77 13.04
C ILE A 42 0.63 -6.99 14.51
N GLN A 43 1.14 -6.16 15.42
CA GLN A 43 0.80 -6.24 16.84
C GLN A 43 -0.70 -6.13 17.09
N GLU A 44 -1.36 -5.17 16.43
CA GLU A 44 -2.81 -4.98 16.56
C GLU A 44 -3.60 -6.16 15.96
N ALA A 45 -3.19 -6.67 14.80
CA ALA A 45 -3.85 -7.82 14.16
C ALA A 45 -3.77 -9.07 15.06
N GLU A 46 -2.61 -9.35 15.64
CA GLU A 46 -2.41 -10.45 16.58
C GLU A 46 -3.25 -10.28 17.85
N ALA A 47 -3.28 -9.07 18.41
CA ALA A 47 -4.08 -8.75 19.59
C ALA A 47 -5.57 -8.97 19.34
N ARG A 48 -6.10 -8.50 18.20
CA ARG A 48 -7.50 -8.71 17.79
C ARG A 48 -7.83 -10.18 17.61
N LEU A 49 -6.96 -10.93 16.94
CA LEU A 49 -7.15 -12.37 16.72
C LEU A 49 -7.17 -13.13 18.05
N LYS A 50 -6.29 -12.78 18.99
CA LYS A 50 -6.26 -13.38 20.33
C LYS A 50 -7.53 -13.07 21.11
N ALA A 51 -8.02 -11.83 21.07
CA ALA A 51 -9.26 -11.44 21.74
C ALA A 51 -10.48 -12.18 21.18
N TYR A 52 -10.55 -12.32 19.85
CA TYR A 52 -11.61 -13.08 19.17
C TYR A 52 -11.59 -14.56 19.58
N ARG A 53 -10.43 -15.21 19.52
CA ARG A 53 -10.26 -16.62 19.95
C ARG A 53 -10.60 -16.84 21.42
N ALA A 54 -10.40 -15.82 22.27
CA ALA A 54 -10.78 -15.85 23.68
C ALA A 54 -12.25 -15.50 23.95
N GLY A 55 -13.07 -15.30 22.92
CA GLY A 55 -14.48 -14.91 23.05
C GLY A 55 -14.70 -13.49 23.58
N LYS A 56 -13.66 -12.65 23.59
CA LYS A 56 -13.72 -11.27 24.11
C LYS A 56 -14.20 -10.25 23.08
N THR A 57 -14.28 -10.64 21.82
CA THR A 57 -14.81 -9.83 20.72
C THR A 57 -15.80 -10.64 19.89
N LYS A 58 -16.83 -9.98 19.36
CA LYS A 58 -17.80 -10.58 18.44
C LYS A 58 -17.30 -10.38 17.00
N GLY A 59 -17.27 -11.47 16.24
CA GLY A 59 -17.07 -11.41 14.80
C GLY A 59 -18.36 -11.05 14.08
N ILE A 60 -18.24 -10.68 12.80
CA ILE A 60 -19.35 -10.54 11.87
C ILE A 60 -19.31 -11.75 10.93
N PRO A 61 -20.45 -12.39 10.59
CA PRO A 61 -20.49 -13.47 9.60
C PRO A 61 -19.87 -13.04 8.27
N ALA A 62 -19.17 -13.95 7.59
CA ALA A 62 -18.48 -13.62 6.34
C ALA A 62 -19.46 -13.19 5.24
N GLU A 63 -20.65 -13.79 5.23
CA GLU A 63 -21.73 -13.50 4.28
C GLU A 63 -22.23 -12.05 4.37
N GLU A 64 -22.13 -11.43 5.56
CA GLU A 64 -22.48 -10.02 5.75
C GLU A 64 -21.38 -9.06 5.27
N VAL A 65 -20.11 -9.52 5.22
CA VAL A 65 -18.96 -8.70 4.79
C VAL A 65 -18.84 -8.63 3.26
N PHE A 66 -19.15 -9.73 2.57
CA PHE A 66 -19.00 -9.84 1.11
C PHE A 66 -20.28 -9.53 0.31
N ARG A 67 -21.29 -8.98 0.97
CA ARG A 67 -22.52 -8.51 0.33
C ARG A 67 -22.32 -7.15 -0.34
#